data_AF-A0AAW0D6B4-F1
#
_entry.id   AF-A0AAW0D6B4-F1
#
_cell.length_a   1.000
_cell.length_b   1.000
_cell.length_c   1.000
_cell.angle_alpha   90.00
_cell.angle_beta   90.00
_cell.angle_gamma   90.00
#
_symmetry.space_group_name_H-M   'P 1'
#
loop_
_entity.id
_entity.type
_entity.pdbx_description
1 polymer ?
#
loop_
_entity_poly.entity_id
_entity_poly.type
_entity_poly.pdbx_seq_one_letter_code
_entity_poly.pdbx_strand_id
1 'polypeptide(L)'
;MVKLVAPNLEKLVVKDREVVYHHVLGMIERSGAKVKHLELNHAYRNDLENIERLITSTFPSLRNLVIDLGCNPSVYRSKSNGILEFLMEKIRPGELGFACLENLQLLVMCRSNPRYNNYNEELLLGLLQGTDAFHRPGLRVELHVYGERSDEYERLGSVLMSSGCAVEEKGRTKGGELLRIFHT
;
A
#
# COMPACT_ATOMS: atom_id res chain seq x y z
N MET A 1 -27.41 8.38 21.20
CA MET A 1 -26.20 8.08 20.40
C MET A 1 -26.45 6.77 19.69
N VAL A 2 -26.65 6.78 18.36
CA VAL A 2 -26.93 5.55 17.60
C VAL A 2 -25.60 4.83 17.37
N LYS A 3 -25.45 3.64 17.94
CA LYS A 3 -24.30 2.76 17.73
C LYS A 3 -24.48 2.12 16.35
N LEU A 4 -23.64 2.46 15.39
CA LEU A 4 -23.66 1.90 14.04
C LEU A 4 -23.06 0.48 14.11
N VAL A 5 -23.86 -0.52 14.45
CA VAL A 5 -23.36 -1.89 14.68
C VAL A 5 -23.23 -2.60 13.33
N ALA A 6 -22.01 -2.66 12.79
CA ALA A 6 -21.66 -3.43 11.59
C ALA A 6 -20.57 -4.47 11.89
N PRO A 7 -20.83 -5.44 12.81
CA PRO A 7 -19.80 -6.36 13.32
C PRO A 7 -19.28 -7.32 12.24
N ASN A 8 -20.05 -7.52 11.17
CA ASN A 8 -19.72 -8.41 10.05
C ASN A 8 -19.02 -7.67 8.89
N LEU A 9 -18.66 -6.40 9.06
CA LEU A 9 -17.89 -5.68 8.04
C LEU A 9 -16.46 -6.22 8.01
N GLU A 10 -16.19 -7.12 7.06
CA GLU A 10 -14.86 -7.74 6.89
C GLU A 10 -14.00 -7.07 5.83
N LYS A 11 -14.62 -6.43 4.82
CA LYS A 11 -13.92 -5.74 3.73
C LYS A 11 -14.33 -4.28 3.67
N LEU A 12 -13.33 -3.40 3.72
CA LEU A 12 -13.48 -1.97 3.57
C LEU A 12 -12.62 -1.48 2.40
N VAL A 13 -13.26 -0.80 1.44
CA VAL A 13 -12.60 -0.20 0.29
C VAL A 13 -12.90 1.28 0.29
N VAL A 14 -11.88 2.10 0.51
CA VAL A 14 -11.98 3.55 0.44
C VAL A 14 -11.50 3.99 -0.94
N LYS A 15 -12.40 4.50 -1.77
CA LYS A 15 -12.14 4.88 -3.18
C LYS A 15 -11.99 6.38 -3.41
N ASP A 16 -12.21 7.19 -2.38
CA ASP A 16 -12.45 8.62 -2.58
C ASP A 16 -11.16 9.41 -2.87
N ARG A 17 -11.30 10.44 -3.70
CA ARG A 17 -10.24 11.37 -4.10
C ARG A 17 -10.09 12.55 -3.15
N GLU A 18 -11.09 12.80 -2.32
CA GLU A 18 -11.11 13.89 -1.33
C GLU A 18 -11.19 13.36 0.11
N VAL A 19 -10.88 14.23 1.07
CA VAL A 19 -10.50 13.94 2.46
C VAL A 19 -11.59 13.20 3.23
N VAL A 20 -11.57 11.86 3.18
CA VAL A 20 -12.61 10.99 3.78
C VAL A 20 -12.09 10.07 4.88
N TYR A 21 -10.76 9.93 5.03
CA TYR A 21 -10.21 8.90 5.94
C TYR A 21 -10.55 9.18 7.42
N HIS A 22 -10.63 10.45 7.82
CA HIS A 22 -11.06 10.84 9.16
C HIS A 22 -12.53 10.49 9.46
N HIS A 23 -13.43 10.54 8.47
CA HIS A 23 -14.81 10.11 8.63
C HIS A 23 -14.92 8.57 8.73
N VAL A 24 -14.15 7.86 7.90
CA VAL A 24 -14.08 6.39 7.90
C VAL A 24 -13.55 5.87 9.24
N LEU A 25 -12.53 6.52 9.80
CA LEU A 25 -12.00 6.23 11.13
C LEU A 25 -13.11 6.24 12.19
N GLY A 26 -13.88 7.32 12.26
CA GLY A 26 -14.98 7.42 13.20
C GLY A 26 -16.05 6.34 13.00
N MET A 27 -16.26 5.87 11.77
CA MET A 27 -17.20 4.77 11.52
C MET A 27 -16.68 3.43 12.04
N ILE A 28 -15.40 3.11 11.81
CA ILE A 28 -14.78 1.87 12.30
C ILE A 28 -14.79 1.84 13.82
N GLU A 29 -14.27 2.89 14.47
CA GLU A 29 -14.19 2.98 15.93
C GLU A 29 -15.56 2.81 16.60
N ARG A 30 -16.62 3.38 16.00
CA ARG A 30 -17.98 3.28 16.55
C ARG A 30 -18.69 1.96 16.24
N SER A 31 -18.21 1.20 15.25
CA SER A 31 -18.91 0.01 14.76
C SER A 31 -18.47 -1.30 15.39
N GLY A 32 -17.27 -1.34 15.96
CA GLY A 32 -16.66 -2.60 16.42
C GLY A 32 -16.39 -3.58 15.28
N ALA A 33 -16.34 -3.11 14.03
CA ALA A 33 -16.06 -3.92 12.86
C ALA A 33 -14.68 -4.58 12.95
N LYS A 34 -14.61 -5.85 12.57
CA LYS A 34 -13.36 -6.62 12.45
C LYS A 34 -12.93 -6.66 10.99
N VAL A 35 -12.43 -5.53 10.50
CA VAL A 35 -11.99 -5.40 9.12
C VAL A 35 -10.78 -6.32 8.88
N LYS A 36 -10.94 -7.28 7.97
CA LYS A 36 -9.91 -8.23 7.52
C LYS A 36 -9.22 -7.77 6.24
N HIS A 37 -9.89 -6.96 5.43
CA HIS A 37 -9.39 -6.44 4.16
C HIS A 37 -9.60 -4.93 4.08
N LEU A 38 -8.51 -4.19 3.93
CA LEU A 38 -8.53 -2.73 3.81
C LEU A 38 -7.86 -2.31 2.50
N GLU A 39 -8.60 -1.58 1.65
CA GLU A 39 -8.06 -0.94 0.45
C GLU A 39 -8.12 0.59 0.59
N LEU A 40 -6.97 1.24 0.49
CA LEU A 40 -6.79 2.67 0.61
C LEU A 40 -6.40 3.26 -0.76
N ASN A 41 -7.40 3.60 -1.57
CA ASN A 41 -7.13 4.24 -2.87
C ASN A 41 -6.77 5.71 -2.67
N HIS A 42 -5.86 6.23 -3.49
CA HIS A 42 -5.39 7.60 -3.39
C HIS A 42 -4.89 8.00 -1.99
N ALA A 43 -4.25 7.06 -1.28
CA ALA A 43 -3.78 7.26 0.09
C ALA A 43 -2.83 8.49 0.18
N TYR A 44 -2.00 8.69 -0.84
CA TYR A 44 -1.09 9.84 -0.97
C TYR A 44 -1.76 11.22 -0.89
N ARG A 45 -3.08 11.33 -1.08
CA ARG A 45 -3.83 12.59 -0.97
C ARG A 45 -4.29 12.90 0.44
N ASN A 46 -4.29 11.91 1.32
CA ASN A 46 -4.78 12.04 2.69
C ASN A 46 -3.66 12.49 3.63
N ASP A 47 -4.01 12.73 4.89
CA ASP A 47 -3.03 13.01 5.95
C ASP A 47 -2.42 11.69 6.44
N LEU A 48 -1.12 11.70 6.71
CA LEU A 48 -0.38 10.51 7.11
C LEU A 48 -0.93 9.96 8.44
N GLU A 49 -1.16 10.83 9.43
CA GLU A 49 -1.71 10.43 10.73
C GLU A 49 -3.04 9.69 10.59
N ASN A 50 -3.91 10.15 9.68
CA ASN A 50 -5.20 9.51 9.44
C ASN A 50 -5.04 8.13 8.76
N ILE A 51 -4.04 7.95 7.90
CA ILE A 51 -3.74 6.66 7.26
C ILE A 51 -3.22 5.67 8.31
N GLU A 52 -2.26 6.11 9.12
CA GLU A 52 -1.66 5.30 10.18
C GLU A 52 -2.70 4.85 11.19
N ARG A 53 -3.54 5.78 11.67
CA ARG A 53 -4.65 5.49 12.58
C ARG A 53 -5.63 4.52 11.95
N LEU A 54 -5.94 4.68 10.67
CA LEU A 54 -6.93 3.84 9.97
C LEU A 54 -6.43 2.40 9.90
N ILE A 55 -5.20 2.19 9.43
CA ILE A 55 -4.56 0.88 9.41
C ILE A 55 -4.51 0.29 10.83
N THR A 56 -4.03 1.07 11.80
CA THR A 56 -3.86 0.61 13.19
C THR A 56 -5.20 0.21 13.83
N SER A 57 -6.27 0.95 13.56
CA SER A 57 -7.62 0.67 14.10
C SER A 57 -8.23 -0.63 13.62
N THR A 58 -7.70 -1.20 12.53
CA THR A 58 -8.18 -2.48 11.97
C THR A 58 -7.44 -3.70 12.52
N PHE A 59 -6.35 -3.49 13.28
CA PHE A 59 -5.66 -4.58 13.96
C PHE A 59 -6.42 -5.04 15.23
N PRO A 60 -6.27 -6.32 15.61
CA PRO A 60 -5.46 -7.36 14.98
C PRO A 60 -6.20 -8.12 13.87
N SER A 61 -7.36 -7.62 13.39
CA SER A 61 -8.20 -8.35 12.44
C SER A 61 -7.71 -8.26 11.00
N LEU A 62 -6.98 -7.20 10.66
CA LEU A 62 -6.47 -6.97 9.31
C LEU A 62 -5.54 -8.11 8.84
N ARG A 63 -5.87 -8.69 7.68
CA ARG A 63 -5.11 -9.72 6.98
C ARG A 63 -4.56 -9.24 5.63
N ASN A 64 -5.33 -8.40 4.94
CA ASN A 64 -5.01 -7.90 3.61
C ASN A 64 -5.04 -6.38 3.60
N LEU A 65 -3.94 -5.76 3.18
CA LEU A 65 -3.80 -4.31 3.07
C LEU A 65 -3.40 -3.95 1.64
N VAL A 66 -4.20 -3.10 0.99
CA VAL A 66 -3.90 -2.55 -0.33
C VAL A 66 -3.78 -1.04 -0.21
N ILE A 67 -2.68 -0.45 -0.70
CA ILE A 67 -2.43 0.98 -0.63
C ILE A 67 -2.04 1.50 -2.00
N ASP A 68 -2.80 2.47 -2.51
CA ASP A 68 -2.48 3.21 -3.72
C ASP A 68 -1.68 4.47 -3.39
N LEU A 69 -0.41 4.48 -3.81
CA LEU A 69 0.50 5.63 -3.69
C LEU A 69 0.37 6.58 -4.90
N GLY A 70 -0.36 6.14 -5.92
CA GLY A 70 -0.76 6.89 -7.11
C GLY A 70 0.38 7.49 -7.93
N CYS A 71 -0.01 8.42 -8.79
CA CYS A 71 0.87 9.30 -9.55
C CYS A 71 0.30 10.71 -9.48
N ASN A 72 1.14 11.65 -9.07
CA ASN A 72 0.86 13.08 -9.09
C ASN A 72 2.20 13.83 -9.06
N PRO A 73 2.27 15.12 -9.43
CA PRO A 73 3.47 15.92 -9.26
C PRO A 73 4.00 15.83 -7.82
N SER A 74 5.31 16.03 -7.66
CA SER A 74 6.13 15.88 -6.45
C SER A 74 5.56 16.37 -5.11
N VAL A 75 4.49 17.17 -5.12
CA VAL A 75 3.76 17.68 -3.95
C VAL A 75 3.36 16.58 -2.96
N TYR A 76 3.08 15.37 -3.44
CA TYR A 76 2.65 14.25 -2.58
C TYR A 76 3.75 13.21 -2.32
N ARG A 77 4.97 13.43 -2.83
CA ARG A 77 6.04 12.43 -2.74
C ARG A 77 6.47 12.22 -1.29
N SER A 78 6.52 13.29 -0.51
CA SER A 78 6.78 13.22 0.93
C SER A 78 5.72 12.38 1.67
N LYS A 79 4.44 12.49 1.28
CA LYS A 79 3.37 11.71 1.91
C LYS A 79 3.46 10.23 1.57
N SER A 80 3.67 9.89 0.31
CA SER A 80 3.88 8.50 -0.09
C SER A 80 5.11 7.89 0.56
N ASN A 81 6.20 8.66 0.68
CA ASN A 81 7.40 8.22 1.39
C ASN A 81 7.10 8.00 2.88
N GLY A 82 6.37 8.90 3.55
CA GLY A 82 5.95 8.70 4.94
C GLY A 82 5.10 7.45 5.13
N ILE A 83 4.20 7.13 4.19
CA ILE A 83 3.45 5.88 4.20
C ILE A 83 4.40 4.67 4.07
N LEU A 84 5.37 4.72 3.16
CA LEU A 84 6.35 3.64 2.99
C LEU A 84 7.22 3.45 4.24
N GLU A 85 7.71 4.54 4.83
CA GLU A 85 8.49 4.55 6.07
C GLU A 85 7.68 3.94 7.22
N PHE A 86 6.43 4.35 7.39
CA PHE A 86 5.51 3.74 8.36
C PHE A 86 5.37 2.22 8.16
N LEU A 87 5.12 1.78 6.92
CA LEU A 87 4.99 0.35 6.64
C LEU A 87 6.29 -0.41 6.93
N MET A 88 7.44 0.14 6.54
CA MET A 88 8.76 -0.45 6.82
C MET A 88 9.03 -0.56 8.33
N GLU A 89 8.63 0.43 9.12
CA GLU A 89 8.71 0.36 10.58
C GLU A 89 7.84 -0.78 11.10
N LYS A 90 6.59 -0.88 10.62
CA LYS A 90 5.61 -1.82 11.16
C LYS A 90 5.75 -3.27 10.71
N ILE A 91 6.40 -3.53 9.58
CA ILE A 91 6.70 -4.90 9.13
C ILE A 91 7.77 -5.57 10.02
N ARG A 92 8.55 -4.79 10.78
CA ARG A 92 9.60 -5.33 11.66
C ARG A 92 9.03 -6.35 12.67
N PRO A 93 9.83 -7.36 13.07
CA PRO A 93 9.39 -8.34 14.05
C PRO A 93 9.10 -7.68 15.39
N GLY A 94 7.98 -8.04 16.04
CA GLY A 94 7.61 -7.55 17.37
C GLY A 94 6.44 -6.58 17.41
N GLU A 95 6.08 -5.96 16.29
CA GLU A 95 4.88 -5.11 16.21
C GLU A 95 3.61 -6.00 16.13
N LEU A 96 2.92 -6.14 17.27
CA LEU A 96 1.78 -7.05 17.46
C LEU A 96 0.63 -6.85 16.46
N GLY A 97 0.42 -5.62 15.98
CA GLY A 97 -0.64 -5.31 15.01
C GLY A 97 -0.36 -5.97 13.66
N PHE A 98 0.79 -5.65 13.07
CA PHE A 98 1.16 -6.15 11.75
C PHE A 98 1.46 -7.65 11.74
N ALA A 99 1.72 -8.29 12.89
CA ALA A 99 1.93 -9.74 12.99
C ALA A 99 0.83 -10.58 12.32
N CYS A 100 -0.39 -10.08 12.24
CA CYS A 100 -1.52 -10.75 11.60
C CYS A 100 -1.65 -10.49 10.09
N LEU A 101 -0.88 -9.58 9.53
CA LEU A 101 -0.96 -9.23 8.11
C LEU A 101 -0.38 -10.38 7.27
N GLU A 102 -1.19 -10.90 6.35
CA GLU A 102 -0.86 -12.00 5.44
C GLU A 102 -0.48 -11.47 4.05
N ASN A 103 -1.05 -10.33 3.64
CA ASN A 103 -0.76 -9.73 2.33
C ASN A 103 -0.72 -8.20 2.41
N LEU A 104 0.37 -7.62 1.90
CA LEU A 104 0.53 -6.19 1.67
C LEU A 104 0.71 -5.93 0.18
N GLN A 105 -0.21 -5.19 -0.43
CA GLN A 105 -0.16 -4.80 -1.82
C GLN A 105 0.04 -3.28 -1.93
N LEU A 106 1.07 -2.86 -2.64
CA LEU A 106 1.31 -1.46 -2.98
C LEU A 106 1.03 -1.24 -4.46
N LEU A 107 0.13 -0.31 -4.77
CA LEU A 107 -0.14 0.14 -6.13
C LEU A 107 0.70 1.40 -6.38
N VAL A 108 1.60 1.33 -7.35
CA VAL A 108 2.47 2.46 -7.73
C VAL A 108 2.39 2.69 -9.23
N MET A 109 2.44 3.95 -9.63
CA MET A 109 2.42 4.31 -11.03
C MET A 109 3.76 4.93 -11.43
N CYS A 110 4.42 4.26 -12.36
CA CYS A 110 5.68 4.64 -12.96
C CYS A 110 5.41 5.41 -14.27
N ARG A 111 5.84 6.66 -14.30
CA ARG A 111 5.80 7.55 -15.46
C ARG A 111 7.18 7.66 -16.08
N SER A 112 7.22 7.88 -17.39
CA SER A 112 8.45 8.07 -18.16
C SER A 112 9.31 9.23 -17.65
N ASN A 113 8.69 10.23 -17.00
CA ASN A 113 9.41 11.31 -16.36
C ASN A 113 9.41 11.10 -14.83
N PRO A 114 10.58 10.81 -14.21
CA PRO A 114 10.69 10.44 -12.79
C PRO A 114 10.12 11.46 -11.81
N ARG A 115 10.00 12.74 -12.20
CA ARG A 115 9.45 13.80 -11.33
C ARG A 115 7.96 13.62 -11.00
N TYR A 116 7.25 12.77 -11.74
CA TYR A 116 5.86 12.41 -11.49
C TYR A 116 5.70 11.06 -10.77
N ASN A 117 6.81 10.36 -10.50
CA ASN A 117 6.81 9.14 -9.70
C ASN A 117 6.69 9.55 -8.24
N ASN A 118 5.58 9.17 -7.62
CA ASN A 118 5.18 9.65 -6.31
C ASN A 118 5.72 8.76 -5.18
N TYR A 119 6.96 8.28 -5.30
CA TYR A 119 7.58 7.35 -4.34
C TYR A 119 9.11 7.50 -4.34
N ASN A 120 9.74 6.93 -3.32
CA ASN A 120 11.18 6.67 -3.26
C ASN A 120 11.42 5.20 -3.61
N GLU A 121 12.23 4.95 -4.63
CA GLU A 121 12.59 3.62 -5.09
C GLU A 121 13.31 2.81 -4.01
N GLU A 122 14.20 3.44 -3.23
CA GLU A 122 14.92 2.77 -2.15
C GLU A 122 13.98 2.29 -1.06
N LEU A 123 12.92 3.05 -0.76
CA LEU A 123 11.89 2.64 0.21
C LEU A 123 11.04 1.49 -0.33
N LEU A 124 10.70 1.48 -1.63
CA LEU A 124 9.99 0.35 -2.24
C LEU A 124 10.81 -0.93 -2.19
N LEU A 125 12.11 -0.85 -2.54
CA LEU A 125 13.04 -1.97 -2.45
C LEU A 125 13.21 -2.44 -1.01
N GLY A 126 13.40 -1.50 -0.08
CA GLY A 126 13.56 -1.80 1.34
C GLY A 126 12.33 -2.48 1.94
N LEU A 127 11.13 -2.19 1.45
CA LEU A 127 9.91 -2.85 1.90
C LEU A 127 9.78 -4.28 1.35
N LEU A 128 10.14 -4.52 0.08
CA LEU A 128 10.20 -5.87 -0.49
C LEU A 128 11.27 -6.72 0.20
N GLN A 129 12.51 -6.22 0.28
CA GLN A 129 13.63 -6.91 0.91
C GLN A 129 13.48 -7.06 2.43
N GLY A 130 12.84 -6.08 3.07
CA GLY A 130 12.61 -6.08 4.51
C GLY A 130 11.83 -7.31 4.96
N THR A 131 10.86 -7.75 4.16
CA THR A 131 10.04 -8.93 4.51
C THR A 131 10.89 -10.20 4.65
N ASP A 132 11.83 -10.40 3.72
CA ASP A 132 12.76 -11.53 3.73
C ASP A 132 13.79 -11.37 4.86
N ALA A 133 14.38 -10.18 5.01
CA ALA A 133 15.38 -9.89 6.03
C ALA A 133 14.82 -10.07 7.46
N PHE A 134 13.55 -9.69 7.66
CA PHE A 134 12.87 -9.80 8.94
C PHE A 134 12.28 -11.18 9.22
N HIS A 135 12.46 -12.15 8.30
CA HIS A 135 11.94 -13.52 8.43
C HIS A 135 10.47 -13.54 8.83
N ARG A 136 9.64 -12.71 8.19
CA ARG A 136 8.20 -12.59 8.49
C ARG A 136 7.43 -13.71 7.79
N PRO A 137 7.26 -14.90 8.41
CA PRO A 137 6.77 -16.06 7.71
C PRO A 137 5.28 -15.88 7.44
N GLY A 138 4.86 -16.01 6.19
CA GLY A 138 3.46 -15.90 5.79
C GLY A 138 2.96 -14.48 5.48
N LEU A 139 3.81 -13.45 5.56
CA LEU A 139 3.50 -12.15 4.96
C LEU A 139 4.00 -12.16 3.51
N ARG A 140 3.07 -12.07 2.57
CA ARG A 140 3.37 -11.79 1.16
C ARG A 140 3.35 -10.29 0.94
N VAL A 141 4.38 -9.77 0.28
CA VAL A 141 4.41 -8.37 -0.15
C VAL A 141 4.41 -8.30 -1.66
N GLU A 142 3.51 -7.52 -2.21
CA GLU A 142 3.39 -7.31 -3.64
C GLU A 142 3.50 -5.82 -4.00
N LEU A 143 4.30 -5.52 -5.00
CA LEU A 143 4.38 -4.21 -5.63
C LEU A 143 3.78 -4.29 -7.04
N HIS A 144 2.64 -3.63 -7.24
CA HIS A 144 1.94 -3.54 -8.51
C HIS A 144 2.35 -2.25 -9.20
N VAL A 145 3.22 -2.36 -10.19
CA VAL A 145 3.76 -1.23 -10.94
C VAL A 145 2.99 -1.06 -12.24
N TYR A 146 2.24 0.05 -12.33
CA TYR A 146 1.50 0.48 -13.51
C TYR A 146 2.32 1.51 -14.28
N GLY A 147 2.37 1.43 -15.61
CA GLY A 147 3.03 2.46 -16.42
C GLY A 147 3.06 2.15 -17.90
N GLU A 148 3.38 3.14 -18.72
CA GLU A 148 3.73 2.88 -20.11
C GLU A 148 5.12 2.26 -20.19
N ARG A 149 5.35 1.42 -21.21
CA ARG A 149 6.66 0.82 -21.47
C ARG A 149 7.66 1.90 -21.87
N SER A 150 8.30 2.48 -20.87
CA SER A 150 9.27 3.56 -20.98
C SER A 150 10.61 3.11 -20.40
N ASP A 151 11.68 3.83 -20.71
CA ASP A 151 13.00 3.54 -20.15
C ASP A 151 12.98 3.54 -18.62
N GLU A 152 12.21 4.44 -18.01
CA GLU A 152 12.05 4.50 -16.55
C GLU A 152 11.30 3.27 -15.99
N TYR A 153 10.27 2.80 -16.70
CA TYR A 153 9.54 1.58 -16.33
C TYR A 153 10.44 0.34 -16.42
N GLU A 154 11.22 0.22 -17.50
CA GLU A 154 12.15 -0.89 -17.69
C GLU A 154 13.33 -0.83 -16.72
N ARG A 155 13.83 0.38 -16.40
CA ARG A 155 14.86 0.60 -15.39
C ARG A 155 14.36 0.14 -14.02
N LEU A 156 13.22 0.63 -13.56
CA LEU A 156 12.64 0.23 -12.28
C LEU A 156 12.41 -1.30 -12.22
N GLY A 157 11.89 -1.87 -13.29
CA GLY A 157 11.72 -3.33 -13.38
C GLY A 157 13.04 -4.09 -13.26
N SER A 158 14.09 -3.62 -13.93
CA SER A 158 15.42 -4.23 -13.85
C SER A 158 16.00 -4.17 -12.43
N VAL A 159 15.82 -3.03 -11.74
CA VAL A 159 16.24 -2.86 -10.35
C VAL A 159 15.50 -3.83 -9.43
N LEU A 160 14.16 -3.91 -9.53
CA LEU A 160 13.33 -4.81 -8.72
C LEU A 160 13.60 -6.30 -9.00
N MET A 161 13.92 -6.69 -10.24
CA MET A 161 14.34 -8.06 -10.54
C MET A 161 15.72 -8.37 -9.93
N SER A 162 16.64 -7.40 -9.95
CA SER A 162 17.98 -7.59 -9.37
C SER A 162 17.97 -7.71 -7.84
N SER A 163 16.91 -7.27 -7.17
CA SER A 163 16.72 -7.47 -5.73
C SER A 163 16.22 -8.87 -5.35
N GLY A 164 16.07 -9.80 -6.31
CA GLY A 164 15.64 -11.17 -6.05
C GLY A 164 14.12 -11.36 -6.01
N CYS A 165 13.34 -10.33 -6.33
CA CYS A 165 11.88 -10.44 -6.38
C CYS A 165 11.44 -11.27 -7.60
N ALA A 166 10.44 -12.12 -7.41
CA ALA A 166 9.73 -12.73 -8.51
C ALA A 166 8.88 -11.67 -9.22
N VAL A 167 8.69 -11.83 -10.54
CA VAL A 167 7.91 -10.91 -11.35
C VAL A 167 6.85 -11.63 -12.18
N GLU A 168 5.64 -11.09 -12.19
CA GLU A 168 4.53 -11.49 -13.06
C GLU A 168 4.09 -10.28 -13.91
N GLU A 169 4.10 -10.40 -15.24
CA GLU A 169 3.61 -9.34 -16.13
C GLU A 169 2.16 -9.63 -16.55
N LYS A 170 1.23 -8.71 -16.22
CA LYS A 170 -0.21 -8.82 -16.50
C LYS A 170 -0.67 -7.86 -17.59
N GLY A 171 0.02 -7.86 -18.73
CA GLY A 171 -0.42 -7.18 -19.96
C GLY A 171 -0.85 -5.72 -19.76
N ARG A 172 -1.73 -5.22 -20.65
CA ARG A 172 -2.30 -3.87 -20.54
C ARG A 172 -3.56 -3.85 -19.69
N THR A 173 -3.66 -2.86 -18.81
CA THR A 173 -4.84 -2.60 -17.96
C THR A 173 -5.83 -1.64 -18.66
N LYS A 174 -6.97 -1.35 -18.02
CA LYS A 174 -8.07 -0.50 -18.58
C LYS A 174 -7.66 0.93 -18.98
N GLY A 175 -6.45 1.38 -18.66
CA GLY A 175 -5.89 2.67 -19.06
C GLY A 175 -4.80 2.61 -20.15
N GLY A 176 -4.52 1.44 -20.73
CA GLY A 176 -3.39 1.24 -21.65
C GLY A 176 -2.03 1.06 -20.96
N GLU A 177 -1.99 1.18 -19.63
CA GLU A 177 -0.82 1.00 -18.78
C GLU A 177 -0.47 -0.49 -18.62
N LEU A 178 0.81 -0.82 -18.73
CA LEU A 178 1.35 -2.15 -18.43
C LEU A 178 1.42 -2.36 -16.92
N LEU A 179 1.11 -3.59 -16.48
CA LEU A 179 1.21 -4.01 -15.09
C LEU A 179 2.30 -5.06 -14.92
N ARG A 180 3.26 -4.80 -14.04
CA ARG A 180 4.19 -5.79 -13.49
C ARG A 180 3.98 -5.89 -11.99
N ILE A 181 3.88 -7.11 -11.51
CA ILE A 181 3.72 -7.43 -10.10
C ILE A 181 5.03 -8.04 -9.61
N PHE A 182 5.67 -7.37 -8.66
CA PHE A 182 6.85 -7.88 -7.98
C PHE A 182 6.45 -8.42 -6.62
N HIS A 183 6.97 -9.58 -6.23
CA HIS A 183 6.68 -10.14 -4.91
C HIS A 183 7.84 -10.97 -4.37
N THR A 184 7.85 -11.12 -3.05
CA THR A 184 8.68 -12.09 -2.33
C THR A 184 7.83 -13.29 -1.87
#